data_AF-A0A327M958-F1
#
_entry.id   AF-A0A327M958-F1
#
_cell.length_a   1.000
_cell.length_b   1.000
_cell.length_c   1.000
_cell.angle_alpha   90.00
_cell.angle_beta   90.00
_cell.angle_gamma   90.00
#
_symmetry.space_group_name_H-M   'P 1'
#
loop_
_entity.id
_entity.type
_entity.pdbx_description
1 polymer ?
#
loop_
_entity_poly.entity_id
_entity_poly.type
_entity_poly.pdbx_seq_one_letter_code
_entity_poly.pdbx_strand_id
1 'polypeptide(L)'
;MLATVGLLAACAVPPEVNPVAIYNRVSGADDAARLPPPGMDGPTPNLASIPPRPERPSPEFRQAVTDSLARDRTQSRDPLVLRGTPAPPAAGPSPGSPPVPAAPPPRASLAAAPPVPWAEGPATPRAPAGALRPSAPAAPRLPEVPDEAPAAPPPDLLGPPPRPR
;
A
#
# COMPACT_ATOMS: atom_id res chain seq x y z
N MET A 1 -45.13 48.90 28.14
CA MET A 1 -45.21 47.43 27.91
C MET A 1 -44.98 47.15 26.42
N LEU A 2 -43.74 46.96 26.00
CA LEU A 2 -43.37 46.59 24.62
C LEU A 2 -41.96 45.98 24.63
N ALA A 3 -41.76 44.95 25.45
CA ALA A 3 -40.46 44.31 25.68
C ALA A 3 -40.57 42.78 25.55
N THR A 4 -41.33 42.30 24.56
CA THR A 4 -41.62 40.87 24.41
C THR A 4 -41.73 40.44 22.94
N VAL A 5 -40.87 40.96 22.05
CA VAL A 5 -40.75 40.47 20.65
C VAL A 5 -39.31 40.08 20.28
N GLY A 6 -38.36 40.15 21.23
CA GLY A 6 -36.93 39.89 21.00
C GLY A 6 -36.44 38.46 21.25
N LEU A 7 -37.31 37.51 21.62
CA LEU A 7 -36.90 36.17 22.11
C LEU A 7 -37.12 35.01 21.13
N LEU A 8 -37.60 35.26 19.91
CA LEU A 8 -37.85 34.21 18.90
C LEU A 8 -36.77 34.12 17.81
N ALA A 9 -35.77 35.01 17.80
CA ALA A 9 -34.72 35.05 16.76
C ALA A 9 -33.48 34.18 17.08
N ALA A 10 -33.49 33.42 18.18
CA ALA A 10 -32.30 32.70 18.68
C ALA A 10 -32.23 31.21 18.28
N CYS A 11 -33.15 30.70 17.45
CA CYS A 11 -33.01 29.38 16.84
C CYS A 11 -32.09 29.46 15.62
N ALA A 12 -30.81 29.77 15.83
CA ALA A 12 -29.80 29.61 14.80
C ALA A 12 -29.70 28.11 14.49
N VAL A 13 -30.30 27.69 13.38
CA VAL A 13 -30.22 26.30 12.90
C VAL A 13 -28.77 26.05 12.51
N PRO A 14 -28.08 25.08 13.15
CA PRO A 14 -26.69 24.78 12.82
C PRO A 14 -26.54 24.48 11.32
N PRO A 15 -25.45 24.92 10.68
CA PRO A 15 -25.23 24.69 9.25
C PRO A 15 -25.20 23.20 8.88
N GLU A 16 -24.95 22.31 9.84
CA GLU A 16 -24.96 20.86 9.67
C GLU A 16 -26.36 20.28 9.44
N VAL A 17 -27.42 20.97 9.87
CA VAL A 17 -28.83 20.53 9.72
C VAL A 17 -29.64 21.50 8.85
N ASN A 18 -29.04 22.59 8.39
CA ASN A 18 -29.70 23.53 7.49
C ASN A 18 -29.72 22.96 6.05
N PRO A 19 -30.89 22.66 5.47
CA PRO A 19 -30.99 22.03 4.16
C PRO A 19 -30.39 22.88 3.02
N VAL A 20 -30.42 24.21 3.16
CA VAL A 20 -29.83 25.12 2.16
C VAL A 20 -28.30 25.04 2.22
N ALA A 21 -27.72 25.01 3.42
CA ALA A 21 -26.27 24.88 3.59
C ALA A 21 -25.76 23.50 3.09
N ILE A 22 -26.52 22.44 3.37
CA ILE A 22 -26.22 21.10 2.85
C ILE A 22 -26.28 21.09 1.31
N TYR A 23 -27.34 21.68 0.73
CA TYR A 23 -27.49 21.75 -0.72
C TYR A 23 -26.34 22.51 -1.39
N ASN A 24 -25.94 23.67 -0.84
CA ASN A 24 -24.85 24.47 -1.41
C ASN A 24 -23.49 23.75 -1.36
N ARG A 25 -23.24 22.97 -0.29
CA ARG A 25 -22.04 22.14 -0.19
C ARG A 25 -22.04 20.97 -1.19
N VAL A 26 -23.17 20.28 -1.32
CA VAL A 26 -23.29 19.10 -2.22
C VAL A 26 -23.28 19.51 -3.69
N SER A 27 -23.95 20.62 -4.03
CA SER A 27 -23.95 21.16 -5.38
C SER A 27 -22.61 21.81 -5.78
N GLY A 28 -21.70 22.00 -4.83
CA GLY A 28 -20.43 22.71 -5.04
C GLY A 28 -20.60 24.22 -5.18
N ALA A 29 -21.79 24.78 -4.90
CA ALA A 29 -22.05 26.22 -4.95
C ALA A 29 -21.16 27.01 -3.99
N ASP A 30 -20.87 26.46 -2.81
CA ASP A 30 -19.93 27.06 -1.84
C ASP A 30 -18.48 27.11 -2.38
N ASP A 31 -18.14 26.21 -3.30
CA ASP A 31 -16.79 26.08 -3.87
C ASP A 31 -16.69 26.69 -5.28
N ALA A 32 -17.77 27.26 -5.82
CA ALA A 32 -17.84 27.80 -7.18
C ALA A 32 -16.87 28.97 -7.42
N ALA A 33 -16.49 29.70 -6.37
CA ALA A 33 -15.52 30.80 -6.44
C ALA A 33 -14.07 30.35 -6.21
N ARG A 34 -13.82 29.08 -5.89
CA ARG A 34 -12.47 28.59 -5.68
C ARG A 34 -11.77 28.43 -7.02
N LEU A 35 -10.52 28.87 -7.07
CA LEU A 35 -9.64 28.56 -8.19
C LEU A 35 -9.53 27.03 -8.32
N PRO A 36 -9.55 26.49 -9.56
CA PRO A 36 -9.30 25.07 -9.76
C PRO A 36 -7.92 24.70 -9.21
N PRO A 37 -7.73 23.47 -8.70
CA PRO A 37 -6.43 23.04 -8.23
C PRO A 37 -5.41 23.10 -9.39
N PRO A 38 -4.15 23.45 -9.10
CA PRO A 38 -3.12 23.57 -10.12
C PRO A 38 -2.97 22.24 -10.87
N GLY A 39 -2.83 22.31 -12.20
CA GLY A 39 -2.70 21.13 -13.07
C GLY A 39 -4.02 20.59 -13.64
N MET A 40 -5.16 21.23 -13.34
CA MET A 40 -6.45 20.92 -13.97
C MET A 40 -6.64 21.55 -15.35
N ASP A 41 -5.85 22.57 -15.69
CA ASP A 41 -5.94 23.28 -16.99
C ASP A 41 -5.24 22.53 -18.13
N GLY A 42 -4.47 21.49 -17.79
CA GLY A 42 -3.78 20.65 -18.75
C GLY A 42 -4.67 19.51 -19.26
N PRO A 43 -4.42 18.98 -20.47
CA PRO A 43 -5.05 17.74 -20.88
C PRO A 43 -4.73 16.66 -19.85
N THR A 44 -5.76 16.00 -19.32
CA THR A 44 -5.56 14.86 -18.43
C THR A 44 -4.76 13.79 -19.17
N PRO A 45 -3.86 13.05 -18.49
CA PRO A 45 -3.15 11.96 -19.14
C PRO A 45 -4.18 10.98 -19.72
N ASN A 46 -4.25 10.95 -21.04
CA ASN A 46 -5.09 10.04 -21.81
C ASN A 46 -4.50 8.63 -21.70
N LEU A 47 -5.30 7.57 -21.76
CA LEU A 47 -4.82 6.19 -21.94
C LEU A 47 -3.86 6.05 -23.15
N ALA A 48 -3.99 6.92 -24.16
CA ALA A 48 -3.08 7.03 -25.30
C ALA A 48 -1.70 7.64 -24.96
N SER A 49 -1.55 8.31 -23.81
CA SER A 49 -0.25 8.80 -23.32
C SER A 49 0.51 7.75 -22.49
N ILE A 50 -0.13 6.61 -22.19
CA ILE A 50 0.53 5.51 -21.47
C ILE A 50 1.41 4.77 -22.49
N PRO A 51 2.73 4.69 -22.26
CA PRO A 51 3.61 3.93 -23.14
C PRO A 51 3.17 2.45 -23.18
N PRO A 52 3.47 1.73 -24.27
CA PRO A 52 3.16 0.32 -24.35
C PRO A 52 3.79 -0.44 -23.18
N ARG A 53 3.12 -1.49 -22.73
CA ARG A 53 3.62 -2.36 -21.66
C ARG A 53 4.99 -2.91 -22.08
N PRO A 54 6.02 -2.85 -21.21
CA PRO A 54 7.30 -3.49 -21.47
C PRO A 54 7.14 -4.98 -21.78
N GLU A 55 8.02 -5.48 -22.65
CA GLU A 55 8.07 -6.91 -22.95
C GLU A 55 8.36 -7.71 -21.67
N ARG A 56 7.67 -8.83 -21.51
CA ARG A 56 7.90 -9.71 -20.35
C ARG A 56 9.22 -10.47 -20.56
N PRO A 57 10.07 -10.56 -19.53
CA PRO A 57 11.26 -11.39 -19.61
C PRO A 57 10.92 -12.85 -19.92
N SER A 58 11.83 -13.54 -20.60
CA SER A 58 11.66 -14.96 -20.92
C SER A 58 11.42 -15.81 -19.66
N PRO A 59 10.67 -16.92 -19.76
CA PRO A 59 10.49 -17.83 -18.63
C PRO A 59 11.81 -18.30 -18.03
N GLU A 60 12.81 -18.59 -18.88
CA GLU A 60 14.15 -19.02 -18.47
C GLU A 60 14.88 -17.95 -17.66
N PHE A 61 14.80 -16.67 -18.08
CA PHE A 61 15.40 -15.57 -17.32
C PHE A 61 14.76 -15.43 -15.94
N ARG A 62 13.42 -15.54 -15.86
CA ARG A 62 12.70 -15.49 -14.58
C ARG A 62 13.09 -16.65 -13.66
N GLN A 63 13.28 -17.84 -14.22
CA GLN A 63 13.75 -19.00 -13.47
C GLN A 63 15.18 -18.78 -12.96
N ALA A 64 16.10 -18.32 -13.81
CA ALA A 64 17.49 -18.04 -13.42
C ALA A 64 17.60 -17.01 -12.28
N VAL A 65 16.79 -15.95 -12.32
CA VAL A 65 16.71 -14.96 -11.23
C VAL A 65 16.20 -15.60 -9.95
N THR A 66 15.14 -16.42 -10.04
CA THR A 66 14.57 -17.13 -8.89
C THR A 66 15.60 -18.07 -8.24
N ASP A 67 16.33 -18.83 -9.06
CA ASP A 67 17.36 -19.76 -8.61
C ASP A 67 18.57 -19.03 -8.02
N SER A 68 18.95 -17.87 -8.58
CA SER A 68 19.99 -17.02 -8.01
C SER A 68 19.60 -16.54 -6.61
N LEU A 69 18.38 -16.01 -6.45
CA LEU A 69 17.90 -15.54 -5.15
C LEU A 69 17.76 -16.68 -4.13
N ALA A 70 17.41 -17.89 -4.57
CA ALA A 70 17.37 -19.07 -3.71
C ALA A 70 18.78 -19.43 -3.19
N ARG A 71 19.80 -19.37 -4.06
CA ARG A 71 21.20 -19.58 -3.68
C ARG A 71 21.69 -18.51 -2.71
N ASP A 72 21.41 -17.24 -2.96
CA ASP A 72 21.85 -16.12 -2.11
C ASP A 72 21.25 -16.23 -0.70
N ARG A 73 19.96 -16.59 -0.58
CA ARG A 73 19.32 -16.83 0.71
C ARG A 73 19.94 -18.02 1.45
N THR A 74 20.41 -19.03 0.72
CA THR A 74 21.06 -20.21 1.32
C THR A 74 22.46 -19.86 1.82
N GLN A 75 23.23 -19.10 1.03
CA GLN A 75 24.55 -18.60 1.42
C GLN A 75 24.48 -17.63 2.61
N SER A 76 23.46 -16.76 2.65
CA SER A 76 23.29 -15.80 3.74
C SER A 76 22.95 -16.44 5.09
N ARG A 77 22.50 -17.70 5.09
CA ARG A 77 22.26 -18.47 6.32
C ARG A 77 23.54 -19.06 6.92
N ASP A 78 24.59 -19.19 6.12
CA ASP A 78 25.87 -19.66 6.61
C ASP A 78 26.58 -18.49 7.31
N PRO A 79 26.85 -18.57 8.63
CA PRO A 79 27.57 -17.51 9.31
C PRO A 79 28.92 -17.30 8.65
N LEU A 80 29.17 -16.07 8.17
CA LEU A 80 30.48 -15.68 7.65
C LEU A 80 31.53 -15.96 8.74
N VAL A 81 32.34 -17.00 8.51
CA VAL A 81 33.55 -17.24 9.30
C VAL A 81 34.49 -16.09 8.97
N LEU A 82 34.47 -15.05 9.79
CA LEU A 82 35.50 -14.03 9.78
C LEU A 82 36.81 -14.77 9.98
N ARG A 83 37.66 -14.82 8.95
CA ARG A 83 39.06 -15.24 9.10
C ARG A 83 39.69 -14.23 10.03
N GLY A 84 39.64 -14.52 11.33
CA GLY A 84 40.33 -13.77 12.34
C GLY A 84 41.81 -13.94 12.08
N THR A 85 42.41 -13.04 11.32
CA THR A 85 43.83 -12.76 11.48
C THR A 85 43.98 -12.35 12.94
N PRO A 86 44.76 -13.09 13.75
CA PRO A 86 45.03 -12.68 15.12
C PRO A 86 45.54 -11.24 15.09
N ALA A 87 44.90 -10.36 15.83
CA ALA A 87 45.45 -9.02 16.02
C ALA A 87 46.85 -9.19 16.62
N PRO A 88 47.88 -8.48 16.12
CA PRO A 88 49.19 -8.50 16.74
C PRO A 88 49.04 -8.14 18.23
N PRO A 89 49.83 -8.77 19.11
CA PRO A 89 49.72 -8.52 20.55
C PRO A 89 49.84 -7.02 20.81
N ALA A 90 48.91 -6.48 21.58
CA ALA A 90 48.94 -5.08 21.98
C ALA A 90 50.29 -4.80 22.66
N ALA A 91 50.91 -3.67 22.33
CA ALA A 91 52.07 -3.18 23.06
C ALA A 91 51.71 -3.06 24.54
N GLY A 92 52.62 -3.50 25.42
CA GLY A 92 52.39 -3.57 26.86
C GLY A 92 51.93 -2.24 27.47
N PRO A 93 51.31 -2.27 28.66
CA PRO A 93 50.75 -1.09 29.29
C PRO A 93 51.81 0.01 29.44
N SER A 94 51.56 1.17 28.83
CA SER A 94 52.34 2.39 29.08
C SER A 94 51.95 2.97 30.45
N PRO A 95 52.90 3.48 31.25
CA PRO A 95 52.57 4.19 32.48
C PRO A 95 51.58 5.34 32.19
N GLY A 96 50.47 5.37 32.93
CA GLY A 96 49.42 6.39 32.79
C GLY A 96 48.23 6.02 31.91
N SER A 97 48.26 4.87 31.22
CA SER A 97 47.12 4.41 30.41
C SER A 97 46.29 3.35 31.15
N PRO A 98 44.95 3.50 31.23
CA PRO A 98 44.09 2.48 31.81
C PRO A 98 44.12 1.20 30.95
N PRO A 99 44.02 0.00 31.55
CA PRO A 99 44.04 -1.26 30.81
C PRO A 99 42.82 -1.35 29.89
N VAL A 100 43.06 -1.38 28.58
CA VAL A 100 42.03 -1.65 27.58
C VAL A 100 41.95 -3.17 27.38
N PRO A 101 40.76 -3.79 27.48
CA PRO A 101 40.63 -5.23 27.25
C PRO A 101 41.13 -5.61 25.84
N ALA A 102 41.95 -6.65 25.77
CA ALA A 102 42.65 -7.07 24.56
C ALA A 102 41.73 -7.63 23.46
N ALA A 103 40.48 -7.95 23.80
CA ALA A 103 39.48 -8.42 22.86
C ALA A 103 38.22 -7.55 22.98
N PRO A 104 37.59 -7.20 21.84
CA PRO A 104 36.28 -6.58 21.87
C PRO A 104 35.27 -7.53 22.56
N PRO A 105 34.23 -6.99 23.22
CA PRO A 105 33.17 -7.81 23.78
C PRO A 105 32.56 -8.71 22.70
N PRO A 106 32.13 -9.94 23.04
CA PRO A 106 31.50 -10.84 22.08
C PRO A 106 30.27 -10.15 21.46
N ARG A 107 30.04 -10.36 20.17
CA ARG A 107 28.86 -9.82 19.49
C ARG A 107 27.60 -10.35 20.19
N ALA A 108 26.62 -9.49 20.37
CA ALA A 108 25.31 -9.90 20.85
C ALA A 108 24.74 -10.97 19.91
N SER A 109 24.52 -12.17 20.42
CA SER A 109 23.82 -13.24 19.72
C SER A 109 22.35 -12.83 19.62
N LEU A 110 21.92 -12.37 18.45
CA LEU A 110 20.50 -12.18 18.19
C LEU A 110 19.90 -13.57 17.96
N ALA A 111 18.97 -13.96 18.83
CA ALA A 111 18.18 -15.16 18.61
C ALA A 111 17.48 -15.06 17.25
N ALA A 112 17.47 -16.16 16.49
CA ALA A 112 16.77 -16.20 15.21
C ALA A 112 15.30 -15.79 15.41
N ALA A 113 14.86 -14.80 14.64
CA ALA A 113 13.46 -14.39 14.67
C ALA A 113 12.58 -15.55 14.18
N PRO A 114 11.42 -15.80 14.83
CA PRO A 114 10.48 -16.80 14.33
C PRO A 114 10.03 -16.46 12.90
N PRO A 115 9.76 -17.48 12.06
CA PRO A 115 9.33 -17.25 10.69
C PRO A 115 8.01 -16.47 10.68
N VAL A 116 7.96 -15.39 9.89
CA VAL A 116 6.72 -14.64 9.65
C VAL A 116 5.88 -15.44 8.64
N PRO A 117 4.67 -15.89 9.00
CA PRO A 117 3.83 -16.67 8.10
C PRO A 117 3.19 -15.75 7.05
N TRP A 118 3.92 -15.48 5.96
CA TRP A 118 3.39 -14.73 4.81
C TRP A 118 2.27 -15.47 4.04
N ALA A 119 2.02 -16.75 4.36
CA ALA A 119 0.96 -17.56 3.77
C ALA A 119 -0.42 -17.31 4.42
N GLU A 120 -0.46 -16.70 5.60
CA GLU A 120 -1.70 -16.35 6.27
C GLU A 120 -1.95 -14.85 6.06
N GLY A 121 -3.09 -14.51 5.47
CA GLY A 121 -3.54 -13.12 5.37
C GLY A 121 -3.54 -12.43 6.75
N PRO A 122 -3.59 -11.08 6.79
CA PRO A 122 -3.45 -10.33 8.03
C PRO A 122 -4.39 -10.90 9.10
N ALA A 123 -3.81 -11.32 10.23
CA ALA A 123 -4.56 -11.88 11.34
C ALA A 123 -5.65 -10.87 11.72
N THR A 124 -6.91 -11.23 11.47
CA THR A 124 -8.06 -10.43 11.88
C THR A 124 -7.94 -10.17 13.38
N PRO A 125 -8.01 -8.90 13.85
CA PRO A 125 -7.95 -8.58 15.27
C PRO A 125 -8.97 -9.42 16.03
N ARG A 126 -8.50 -10.17 17.03
CA ARG A 126 -9.36 -10.98 17.89
C ARG A 126 -10.21 -10.02 18.73
N ALA A 127 -11.51 -9.95 18.43
CA ALA A 127 -12.46 -9.21 19.24
C ALA A 127 -12.49 -9.77 20.69
N PRO A 128 -12.68 -8.92 21.71
CA PRO A 128 -12.78 -9.36 23.10
C PRO A 128 -13.96 -10.32 23.29
N ALA A 129 -13.76 -11.33 24.15
CA ALA A 129 -14.78 -12.32 24.48
C ALA A 129 -15.99 -11.62 25.12
N GLY A 130 -17.13 -11.61 24.40
CA GLY A 130 -18.38 -11.02 24.88
C GLY A 130 -19.16 -10.22 23.84
N ALA A 131 -18.58 -9.91 22.68
CA ALA A 131 -19.35 -9.32 21.58
C ALA A 131 -20.28 -10.36 20.96
N LEU A 132 -21.59 -10.25 21.22
CA LEU A 132 -22.62 -10.94 20.45
C LEU A 132 -22.41 -10.57 18.98
N ARG A 133 -21.91 -11.51 18.18
CA ARG A 133 -21.87 -11.37 16.72
C ARG A 133 -23.32 -11.28 16.23
N PRO A 134 -23.72 -10.20 15.54
CA PRO A 134 -24.92 -10.25 14.72
C PRO A 134 -24.73 -11.39 13.72
N SER A 135 -25.74 -12.24 13.55
CA SER A 135 -25.70 -13.23 12.46
C SER A 135 -25.49 -12.48 11.16
N ALA A 136 -24.50 -12.91 10.37
CA ALA A 136 -24.29 -12.36 9.05
C ALA A 136 -25.58 -12.54 8.24
N PRO A 137 -26.13 -11.49 7.63
CA PRO A 137 -27.25 -11.66 6.71
C PRO A 137 -26.82 -12.62 5.60
N ALA A 138 -27.73 -13.51 5.21
CA ALA A 138 -27.48 -14.45 4.12
C ALA A 138 -26.97 -13.66 2.91
N ALA A 139 -25.82 -14.09 2.36
CA ALA A 139 -25.26 -13.46 1.17
C ALA A 139 -26.33 -13.46 0.06
N PRO A 140 -26.59 -12.32 -0.60
CA PRO A 140 -27.49 -12.29 -1.74
C PRO A 140 -26.95 -13.26 -2.79
N ARG A 141 -27.78 -14.22 -3.21
CA ARG A 141 -27.42 -15.13 -4.29
C ARG A 141 -27.30 -14.30 -5.56
N LEU A 142 -26.12 -14.35 -6.19
CA LEU A 142 -25.94 -13.80 -7.52
C LEU A 142 -26.84 -14.60 -8.50
N PRO A 143 -27.49 -13.95 -9.47
CA PRO A 143 -28.14 -14.64 -10.57
C PRO A 143 -27.12 -15.54 -11.28
N GLU A 144 -27.49 -16.79 -11.57
CA GLU A 144 -26.69 -17.66 -12.43
C GLU A 144 -26.62 -17.03 -13.82
N VAL A 145 -25.45 -16.53 -14.18
CA VAL A 145 -25.18 -16.01 -15.51
C VAL A 145 -24.91 -17.24 -16.40
N PRO A 146 -25.63 -17.43 -17.51
CA PRO A 146 -25.34 -18.50 -18.46
C PRO A 146 -23.86 -18.43 -18.89
N ASP A 147 -23.19 -19.58 -18.94
CA ASP A 147 -21.79 -19.74 -19.34
C ASP A 147 -21.56 -19.53 -20.86
N GLU A 148 -22.47 -18.81 -21.51
CA GLU A 148 -22.48 -18.59 -22.94
C GLU A 148 -21.53 -17.43 -23.26
N ALA A 149 -20.37 -17.77 -23.79
CA ALA A 149 -19.40 -16.80 -24.28
C ALA A 149 -20.08 -15.84 -25.27
N PRO A 150 -19.87 -14.52 -25.17
CA PRO A 150 -20.41 -13.57 -26.12
C PRO A 150 -20.03 -13.97 -27.55
N ALA A 151 -21.02 -14.06 -28.44
CA ALA A 151 -20.78 -14.32 -29.85
C ALA A 151 -19.74 -13.32 -30.39
N ALA A 152 -18.80 -13.82 -31.19
CA ALA A 152 -17.77 -12.98 -31.80
C ALA A 152 -18.42 -11.81 -32.57
N PRO A 153 -17.87 -10.59 -32.47
CA PRO A 153 -18.42 -9.44 -33.16
C PRO A 153 -18.42 -9.67 -34.68
N PRO A 154 -19.43 -9.16 -35.41
CA PRO A 154 -19.51 -9.32 -36.85
C PRO A 154 -18.28 -8.72 -37.54
N PRO A 155 -17.79 -9.34 -38.63
CA PRO A 155 -16.54 -8.98 -39.30
C PRO A 155 -16.52 -7.54 -39.85
N ASP A 156 -17.68 -6.88 -39.96
CA ASP A 156 -17.81 -5.51 -40.47
C ASP A 156 -17.24 -4.43 -39.52
N LEU A 157 -16.95 -4.79 -38.25
CA LEU A 157 -16.32 -3.88 -37.29
C LEU A 157 -14.78 -3.92 -37.33
N LEU A 158 -14.20 -4.87 -38.08
CA LEU A 158 -12.76 -4.94 -38.32
C LEU A 158 -12.47 -4.24 -39.65
N GLY A 159 -12.39 -2.91 -39.59
CA GLY A 159 -12.01 -2.10 -40.75
C GLY A 159 -10.75 -2.64 -41.47
N PRO A 160 -10.59 -2.36 -42.77
CA PRO A 160 -9.51 -2.94 -43.56
C PRO A 160 -8.14 -2.59 -42.95
N PRO A 161 -7.17 -3.52 -42.97
CA PRO A 161 -5.86 -3.30 -42.37
C PRO A 161 -5.17 -2.08 -43.02
N PRO A 162 -4.40 -1.29 -42.25
CA PRO A 162 -3.69 -0.14 -42.78
C PRO A 162 -2.68 -0.59 -43.84
N ARG A 163 -2.60 0.15 -44.96
CA ARG A 163 -1.66 -0.15 -46.04
C ARG A 163 -0.22 0.15 -45.58
N PRO A 164 0.75 -0.71 -45.92
CA PRO A 164 2.16 -0.44 -45.64
C PRO A 164 2.63 0.79 -46.44
N ARG A 165 3.47 1.62 -45.81
CA ARG A 165 4.22 2.71 -46.45
C ARG A 165 5.57 2.21 -46.93
#